data_AF-A0A8T4XSF9-F1
#
_entry.id   AF-A0A8T4XSF9-F1
#
_cell.length_a   1.000
_cell.length_b   1.000
_cell.length_c   1.000
_cell.angle_alpha   90.00
_cell.angle_beta   90.00
_cell.angle_gamma   90.00
#
_symmetry.space_group_name_H-M   'P 1'
#
loop_
_entity.id
_entity.type
_entity.pdbx_description
1 polymer ?
#
loop_
_entity_poly.entity_id
_entity_poly.type
_entity_poly.pdbx_seq_one_letter_code
_entity_poly.pdbx_strand_id
1 'polypeptide(L)'
;MGTIAIKAIAKGPWTTVNRSYGTWYEPFNTQKEIDRALWFALSEDITTAITAGDVGLLPVLIDAAERFRELHEAEREGLLMTGKSLTPLFPRKS
;
A
#
# COMPACT_ATOMS: atom_id res chain seq x y z
N MET A 1 11.22 -4.41 -19.61
CA MET A 1 9.76 -4.12 -19.60
C MET A 1 9.45 -3.35 -18.33
N GLY A 2 8.50 -2.42 -18.35
CA GLY A 2 8.13 -1.67 -17.15
C GLY A 2 7.05 -2.39 -16.33
N THR A 3 7.24 -2.51 -15.02
CA THR A 3 6.26 -3.11 -14.10
C THR A 3 5.56 -2.01 -13.30
N ILE A 4 4.23 -2.05 -13.22
CA ILE A 4 3.44 -1.06 -12.49
C ILE A 4 2.81 -1.73 -11.27
N ALA A 5 3.08 -1.20 -10.08
CA ALA A 5 2.36 -1.56 -8.86
C ALA A 5 1.16 -0.63 -8.67
N ILE A 6 0.00 -1.23 -8.47
CA ILE A 6 -1.23 -0.52 -8.11
C ILE A 6 -1.63 -0.87 -6.69
N LYS A 7 -2.29 0.07 -6.02
CA LYS A 7 -2.96 -0.17 -4.72
C LYS A 7 -1.99 -0.56 -3.60
N ALA A 8 -0.77 0.00 -3.61
CA ALA A 8 0.27 -0.28 -2.63
C ALA A 8 -0.19 -0.10 -1.17
N ILE A 9 -1.06 0.88 -0.91
CA ILE A 9 -1.61 1.15 0.44
C ILE A 9 -2.96 0.46 0.71
N ALA A 10 -3.32 -0.57 -0.04
CA ALA A 10 -4.54 -1.33 0.24
C ALA A 10 -4.40 -2.15 1.53
N LYS A 11 -5.36 -1.97 2.45
CA LYS A 11 -5.50 -2.79 3.66
C LYS A 11 -6.43 -3.98 3.41
N GLY A 12 -7.49 -3.78 2.63
CA GLY A 12 -8.43 -4.83 2.26
C GLY A 12 -9.74 -4.28 1.71
N PRO A 13 -10.75 -5.14 1.48
CA PRO A 13 -12.09 -4.69 1.14
C PRO A 13 -12.71 -3.87 2.28
N TRP A 14 -13.51 -2.86 1.95
CA TRP A 14 -14.30 -2.16 2.97
C TRP A 14 -15.25 -3.12 3.68
N THR A 15 -15.24 -3.09 5.01
CA THR A 15 -16.17 -3.85 5.87
C THR A 15 -17.33 -3.01 6.40
N THR A 16 -17.25 -1.69 6.22
CA THR A 16 -18.26 -0.70 6.64
C THR A 16 -18.88 0.03 5.45
N VAL A 17 -20.12 0.49 5.64
CA VAL A 17 -20.83 1.36 4.69
C VAL A 17 -20.41 2.82 4.81
N ASN A 18 -19.95 3.26 5.99
CA ASN A 18 -19.46 4.62 6.19
C ASN A 18 -17.95 4.67 5.92
N ARG A 19 -17.59 5.05 4.70
CA ARG A 19 -16.21 5.07 4.21
C ARG A 19 -15.60 6.45 4.41
N SER A 20 -14.42 6.49 5.04
CA SER A 20 -13.68 7.75 5.25
C SER A 20 -12.96 8.27 3.99
N TYR A 21 -12.84 7.44 2.95
CA TYR A 21 -12.15 7.75 1.70
C TYR A 21 -12.95 7.24 0.50
N GLY A 22 -12.74 7.87 -0.66
CA GLY A 22 -13.39 7.54 -1.94
C GLY A 22 -12.80 6.33 -2.66
N THR A 23 -11.76 5.69 -2.11
CA THR A 23 -11.20 4.45 -2.67
C THR A 23 -12.22 3.31 -2.62
N TRP A 24 -12.21 2.42 -3.62
CA TRP A 24 -13.10 1.25 -3.65
C TRP A 24 -12.67 0.12 -2.67
N TYR A 25 -11.51 0.28 -2.04
CA TYR A 25 -10.93 -0.58 -1.02
C TYR A 25 -10.63 0.25 0.24
N GLU A 26 -10.57 -0.38 1.41
CA GLU A 26 -10.09 0.24 2.64
C GLU A 26 -8.57 0.48 2.51
N PRO A 27 -8.10 1.73 2.54
CA PRO A 27 -6.68 2.03 2.50
C PRO A 27 -6.11 2.04 3.92
N PHE A 28 -4.81 1.77 4.03
CA PHE A 28 -4.06 2.29 5.17
C PHE A 28 -4.10 3.81 5.15
N ASN A 29 -4.27 4.44 6.32
CA ASN A 29 -4.52 5.88 6.39
C ASN A 29 -3.67 6.63 7.43
N THR A 30 -2.79 5.93 8.15
CA THR A 30 -1.80 6.56 9.00
C THR A 30 -0.46 6.68 8.28
N GLN A 31 0.32 7.73 8.56
CA GLN A 31 1.63 7.93 7.92
C GLN A 31 2.53 6.70 8.05
N LYS A 32 2.62 6.11 9.24
CA LYS A 32 3.45 4.93 9.51
C LYS A 32 3.02 3.69 8.73
N GLU A 33 1.73 3.52 8.46
CA GLU A 33 1.25 2.39 7.64
C GLU A 33 1.48 2.64 6.17
N ILE A 34 1.26 3.88 5.71
CA ILE A 34 1.49 4.28 4.33
C ILE A 34 2.99 4.19 3.97
N ASP A 35 3.88 4.67 4.85
CA ASP A 35 5.33 4.52 4.71
C ASP A 35 5.70 3.05 4.49
N ARG A 36 5.28 2.17 5.40
CA ARG A 36 5.58 0.74 5.33
C ARG A 36 5.05 0.10 4.05
N ALA A 37 3.80 0.37 3.70
CA ALA A 37 3.16 -0.25 2.54
C ALA A 37 3.74 0.26 1.21
N LEU A 38 3.99 1.57 1.09
CA LEU A 38 4.57 2.17 -0.10
C LEU A 38 6.05 1.78 -0.25
N TRP A 39 6.84 1.84 0.81
CA TRP A 39 8.27 1.50 0.76
C TRP A 39 8.48 0.01 0.49
N PHE A 40 7.60 -0.87 0.98
CA PHE A 40 7.59 -2.26 0.57
C PHE A 40 7.41 -2.39 -0.94
N ALA A 41 6.37 -1.78 -1.51
CA ALA A 41 6.12 -1.85 -2.95
C ALA A 41 7.27 -1.25 -3.77
N LEU A 42 7.83 -0.12 -3.36
CA LEU A 42 8.97 0.54 -4.04
C LEU A 42 10.30 -0.20 -3.87
N SER A 43 10.42 -1.10 -2.89
CA SER A 43 11.59 -1.97 -2.73
C SER A 43 11.50 -3.26 -3.56
N GLU A 44 10.37 -3.50 -4.24
CA GLU A 44 10.26 -4.55 -5.26
C GLU A 44 10.74 -4.05 -6.62
N ASP A 45 10.97 -4.97 -7.56
CA ASP A 45 11.38 -4.65 -8.94
C ASP A 45 10.21 -4.06 -9.76
N ILE A 46 9.82 -2.83 -9.41
CA ILE A 46 8.76 -2.06 -10.06
C ILE A 46 9.30 -0.77 -10.65
N THR A 47 8.70 -0.35 -11.76
CA THR A 47 9.05 0.90 -12.45
C THR A 47 8.17 2.06 -11.99
N THR A 48 6.95 1.79 -11.58
CA THR A 48 5.99 2.84 -11.21
C THR A 48 5.03 2.35 -10.13
N ALA A 49 4.82 3.17 -9.10
CA ALA A 49 3.75 3.00 -8.11
C ALA A 49 2.64 4.02 -8.37
N ILE A 50 1.39 3.57 -8.41
CA ILE A 50 0.22 4.43 -8.63
C ILE A 50 -0.41 4.81 -7.28
N THR A 51 -0.78 6.09 -7.14
CA THR A 51 -1.46 6.61 -5.94
C THR A 51 -2.84 5.99 -5.73
N ALA A 52 -3.42 6.22 -4.54
CA ALA A 52 -4.69 5.60 -4.15
C ALA A 52 -5.91 6.07 -4.96
N GLY A 53 -5.83 7.24 -5.60
CA GLY A 53 -6.96 7.88 -6.31
C GLY A 53 -7.90 8.65 -5.38
N ASP A 54 -7.44 9.03 -4.20
CA ASP A 54 -8.17 9.86 -3.23
C ASP A 54 -7.30 11.06 -2.81
N VAL A 55 -7.87 12.27 -2.91
CA VAL A 55 -7.14 13.52 -2.66
C VAL A 55 -6.75 13.71 -1.20
N GLY A 56 -7.51 13.15 -0.25
CA GLY A 56 -7.21 13.21 1.18
C GLY A 56 -6.01 12.35 1.58
N LEU A 57 -5.67 11.34 0.75
CA LEU A 57 -4.49 10.48 0.95
C LEU A 57 -3.25 10.97 0.20
N LEU A 58 -3.37 11.92 -0.73
CA LEU A 58 -2.24 12.41 -1.53
C LEU A 58 -1.12 13.02 -0.68
N PRO A 59 -1.37 13.91 0.30
CA PRO A 59 -0.28 14.55 1.05
C PRO A 59 0.60 13.54 1.78
N VAL A 60 -0.01 12.55 2.45
CA VAL A 60 0.70 11.51 3.21
C VAL A 60 1.42 10.51 2.30
N LEU A 61 0.87 10.23 1.10
CA LEU A 61 1.54 9.41 0.08
C LEU A 61 2.76 10.11 -0.50
N ILE A 62 2.66 11.41 -0.80
CA ILE A 62 3.76 12.20 -1.35
C ILE A 62 4.88 12.32 -0.31
N ASP A 63 4.55 12.65 0.95
CA ASP A 63 5.52 12.68 2.06
C ASP A 63 6.26 11.34 2.22
N ALA A 64 5.52 10.21 2.17
CA ALA A 64 6.14 8.88 2.21
C ALA A 64 7.07 8.63 1.02
N ALA A 65 6.69 9.05 -0.19
CA ALA A 65 7.49 8.88 -1.39
C ALA A 65 8.77 9.74 -1.36
N GLU A 66 8.68 10.99 -0.89
CA GLU A 66 9.83 11.89 -0.77
C GLU A 66 10.83 11.41 0.27
N ARG A 67 10.36 10.76 1.34
CA ARG A 67 11.20 10.17 2.40
C ARG A 67 11.61 8.72 2.11
N PHE A 68 11.33 8.20 0.92
CA PHE A 68 11.59 6.81 0.59
C PHE A 68 13.06 6.45 0.80
N ARG A 69 13.25 5.30 1.44
CA ARG A 69 14.50 4.55 1.45
C ARG A 69 14.18 3.09 1.17
N GLU A 70 15.13 2.38 0.57
CA GLU A 70 15.03 0.94 0.46
C GLU A 70 14.91 0.30 1.85
N LEU A 71 13.99 -0.65 1.96
CA LEU A 71 13.84 -1.44 3.17
C LEU A 71 14.99 -2.42 3.30
N HIS A 72 15.50 -2.59 4.52
CA HIS A 72 16.46 -3.65 4.79
C HIS A 72 15.74 -5.00 4.73
N GLU A 73 16.48 -6.07 4.41
CA GLU A 73 15.90 -7.41 4.22
C GLU A 73 15.02 -7.85 5.39
N ALA A 74 15.47 -7.65 6.63
CA ALA A 74 14.70 -7.97 7.83
C ALA A 74 13.39 -7.15 7.96
N GLU A 75 13.39 -5.87 7.56
CA GLU A 75 12.18 -5.04 7.58
C GLU A 75 11.18 -5.53 6.53
N ARG A 76 11.68 -5.85 5.34
CA ARG A 76 10.89 -6.39 4.23
C ARG A 76 10.24 -7.73 4.61
N GLU A 77 11.00 -8.65 5.20
CA GLU A 77 10.49 -9.94 5.71
C GLU A 77 9.43 -9.75 6.80
N GLY A 78 9.65 -8.83 7.74
CA GLY A 78 8.67 -8.48 8.76
C GLY A 78 7.35 -8.02 8.15
N LEU A 79 7.39 -7.16 7.12
CA LEU A 79 6.20 -6.71 6.42
C LEU A 79 5.48 -7.84 5.68
N LEU A 80 6.22 -8.72 5.00
CA LEU A 80 5.65 -9.91 4.35
C LEU A 80 4.87 -10.77 5.34
N MET A 81 5.37 -10.94 6.56
CA MET A 81 4.69 -11.70 7.60
C MET A 81 3.40 -11.01 8.06
N THR A 82 3.41 -9.68 8.23
CA THR A 82 2.18 -8.94 8.57
C THR A 82 1.15 -8.99 7.45
N GLY A 83 1.59 -8.93 6.19
CA GLY A 83 0.70 -8.94 5.02
C GLY A 83 -0.12 -10.22 4.88
N LYS A 84 0.38 -11.36 5.38
CA LYS A 84 -0.37 -12.65 5.37
C LYS A 84 -1.68 -12.61 6.16
N SER A 85 -1.82 -11.67 7.11
CA SER A 85 -3.04 -11.49 7.89
C SER A 85 -4.10 -10.61 7.21
N LEU A 86 -3.73 -9.93 6.11
CA LEU A 86 -4.63 -9.05 5.38
C LEU A 86 -5.56 -9.85 4.46
N THR A 87 -6.79 -9.34 4.29
CA THR A 87 -7.73 -9.89 3.31
C THR A 87 -7.40 -9.36 1.91
N PRO A 88 -7.05 -10.21 0.93
CA PRO A 88 -6.66 -9.76 -0.40
C PRO A 88 -7.85 -9.16 -1.17
N LEU A 89 -7.60 -8.10 -1.93
CA LEU A 89 -8.60 -7.51 -2.84
C LEU A 89 -8.97 -8.46 -3.99
N PHE A 90 -8.03 -9.30 -4.41
CA PHE A 90 -8.16 -10.25 -5.51
C PHE A 90 -7.86 -11.66 -5.02
N PRO A 91 -8.81 -12.35 -4.37
CA PRO A 91 -8.59 -13.72 -3.92
C PRO A 91 -8.35 -14.64 -5.13
N ARG A 92 -7.32 -15.48 -5.06
CA ARG A 92 -7.11 -16.53 -6.07
C ARG A 92 -8.18 -17.60 -5.86
N LYS A 93 -8.86 -18.00 -6.94
CA LYS A 93 -9.65 -19.24 -6.92
C LYS A 93 -8.68 -20.41 -6.85
N SER A 94 -8.82 -21.25 -5.84
CA SER A 94 -8.16 -22.55 -5.74
C SER A 94 -8.68 -23.51 -6.80
#